data_AF-H1KQ17-F1
#
_entry.id   AF-H1KQ17-F1
#
_cell.length_a   1.000
_cell.length_b   1.000
_cell.length_c   1.000
_cell.angle_alpha   90.00
_cell.angle_beta   90.00
_cell.angle_gamma   90.00
#
_symmetry.space_group_name_H-M   'P 1'
#
loop_
_entity.id
_entity.type
_entity.pdbx_description
1 polymer ?
#
loop_
_entity_poly.entity_id
_entity_poly.type
_entity_poly.pdbx_seq_one_letter_code
_entity_poly.pdbx_strand_id
1 'polypeptide(L)'
;MNAPRLLLALFVIGGSLGADAAAARTRDLGDLEAAWHDCVREAYLRQPPGQSRAGAQRNVLDECREHEDQLVAATMLEHARQDEAARRAGLPLTARAGAWAASVAAYVVDPVTSWLQGWR
;
A
#
# COMPACT_ATOMS: atom_id res chain seq x y z
N MET A 1 -31.68 -36.49 25.72
CA MET A 1 -31.22 -36.29 24.33
C MET A 1 -31.54 -34.84 23.97
N ASN A 2 -30.69 -33.89 24.35
CA ASN A 2 -29.57 -33.30 23.58
C ASN A 2 -30.03 -32.41 22.41
N ALA A 3 -30.08 -31.08 22.63
CA ALA A 3 -29.20 -30.12 21.95
C ALA A 3 -29.52 -28.66 22.41
N PRO A 4 -28.56 -27.93 23.00
CA PRO A 4 -28.73 -26.53 23.38
C PRO A 4 -28.50 -25.58 22.18
N ARG A 5 -29.46 -24.65 21.98
CA ARG A 5 -29.43 -23.52 21.02
C ARG A 5 -28.47 -22.40 21.47
N LEU A 6 -27.20 -22.71 21.72
CA LEU A 6 -26.24 -21.75 22.29
C LEU A 6 -24.90 -21.79 21.54
N LEU A 7 -24.90 -21.41 20.26
CA LEU A 7 -23.68 -21.23 19.46
C LEU A 7 -23.83 -20.05 18.50
N LEU A 8 -24.27 -18.89 19.00
CA LEU A 8 -24.35 -17.67 18.20
C LEU A 8 -24.06 -16.40 19.02
N ALA A 9 -23.16 -16.49 20.00
CA ALA A 9 -22.82 -15.34 20.86
C ALA A 9 -21.32 -15.25 21.18
N LEU A 10 -20.43 -15.56 20.23
CA LEU A 10 -18.98 -15.46 20.44
C LEU A 10 -18.21 -14.64 19.38
N PHE A 11 -18.89 -13.94 18.48
CA PHE A 11 -18.23 -13.14 17.42
C PHE A 11 -18.18 -11.63 17.66
N VAL A 12 -18.74 -11.10 18.76
CA VAL A 12 -18.92 -9.64 18.90
C VAL A 12 -17.80 -8.96 19.70
N ILE A 13 -17.02 -9.67 20.52
CA ILE A 13 -16.08 -9.00 21.45
C ILE A 13 -14.68 -8.78 20.82
N GLY A 14 -14.34 -9.50 19.76
CA GLY A 14 -13.03 -9.37 19.08
C GLY A 14 -12.97 -8.38 17.91
N GLY A 15 -14.12 -7.89 17.43
CA GLY A 15 -14.19 -7.08 16.19
C GLY A 15 -13.85 -5.60 16.39
N SER A 16 -14.22 -5.02 17.52
CA SER A 16 -14.15 -3.57 17.75
C SER A 16 -12.71 -3.08 17.86
N LEU A 17 -11.90 -3.75 18.68
CA LEU A 17 -10.48 -3.40 18.88
C LEU A 17 -9.64 -3.57 17.61
N GLY A 18 -9.97 -4.57 16.77
CA GLY A 18 -9.29 -4.81 15.50
C GLY A 18 -9.66 -3.80 14.42
N ALA A 19 -10.91 -3.36 14.38
CA ALA A 19 -11.39 -2.36 13.42
C ALA A 19 -10.83 -0.96 13.71
N ASP A 20 -10.80 -0.55 14.99
CA ASP A 20 -10.25 0.75 15.40
C ASP A 20 -8.74 0.82 15.13
N ALA A 21 -8.00 -0.26 15.39
CA ALA A 21 -6.58 -0.35 15.09
C ALA A 21 -6.29 -0.40 13.58
N ALA A 22 -7.21 -0.93 12.76
CA ALA A 22 -7.09 -0.86 11.30
C ALA A 22 -7.37 0.54 10.78
N ALA A 23 -8.41 1.22 11.29
CA ALA A 23 -8.78 2.58 10.92
C ALA A 23 -7.71 3.62 11.33
N ALA A 24 -7.09 3.44 12.50
CA ALA A 24 -5.97 4.28 12.94
C ALA A 24 -4.75 4.12 12.02
N ARG A 25 -4.47 2.90 11.54
CA ARG A 25 -3.35 2.61 10.62
C ARG A 25 -3.60 3.13 9.21
N THR A 26 -4.82 3.02 8.69
CA THR A 26 -5.14 3.60 7.38
C THR A 26 -5.05 5.12 7.42
N ARG A 27 -5.41 5.73 8.55
CA ARG A 27 -5.22 7.16 8.77
C ARG A 27 -3.74 7.54 8.81
N ASP A 28 -2.91 6.80 9.54
CA ASP A 28 -1.46 7.01 9.61
C ASP A 28 -0.79 6.92 8.23
N LEU A 29 -1.15 5.91 7.43
CA LEU A 29 -0.70 5.78 6.04
C LEU A 29 -1.15 6.95 5.16
N GLY A 30 -2.41 7.39 5.30
CA GLY A 30 -2.93 8.53 4.56
C GLY A 30 -2.26 9.86 4.93
N ASP A 31 -1.92 10.05 6.21
CA ASP A 31 -1.20 11.23 6.69
C ASP A 31 0.24 11.25 6.14
N LEU A 32 0.92 10.08 6.08
CA LEU A 32 2.25 9.95 5.46
C LEU A 32 2.22 10.20 3.94
N GLU A 33 1.20 9.70 3.24
CA GLU A 33 1.01 9.93 1.80
C GLU A 33 0.77 11.42 1.51
N ALA A 34 -0.06 12.08 2.32
CA ALA A 34 -0.29 13.51 2.21
C ALA A 34 1.00 14.31 2.41
N ALA A 35 1.78 13.98 3.44
CA ALA A 35 3.05 14.65 3.73
C ALA A 35 4.05 14.50 2.57
N TRP A 36 4.17 13.31 1.98
CA TRP A 36 5.01 13.10 0.80
C TRP A 36 4.53 13.92 -0.40
N HIS A 37 3.23 13.91 -0.70
CA HIS A 37 2.66 14.69 -1.80
C HIS A 37 2.81 16.20 -1.62
N ASP A 38 2.65 16.70 -0.40
CA ASP A 38 2.83 18.11 -0.07
C ASP A 38 4.29 18.52 -0.26
N CYS A 39 5.25 17.71 0.21
CA CYS A 39 6.67 17.94 -0.06
C CYS A 39 6.95 18.02 -1.56
N VAL A 40 6.49 17.04 -2.34
CA VAL A 40 6.72 16.99 -3.80
C VAL A 40 6.15 18.22 -4.48
N ARG A 41 4.93 18.61 -4.11
CA ARG A 41 4.25 19.78 -4.66
C ARG A 41 5.03 21.06 -4.34
N GLU A 42 5.39 21.27 -3.09
CA GLU A 42 6.11 22.47 -2.65
C GLU A 42 7.53 22.56 -3.21
N ALA A 43 8.27 21.45 -3.23
CA ALA A 43 9.61 21.38 -3.81
C ALA A 43 9.60 21.63 -5.33
N TYR A 44 8.56 21.15 -6.03
CA TYR A 44 8.41 21.41 -7.46
C TYR A 44 8.10 22.89 -7.75
N LEU A 45 7.29 23.54 -6.90
CA LEU A 45 6.98 24.97 -7.02
C LEU A 45 8.21 25.87 -6.79
N ARG A 46 9.21 25.40 -6.05
CA ARG A 46 10.47 26.12 -5.79
C ARG A 46 11.56 25.90 -6.85
N GLN A 47 11.29 25.12 -7.90
CA GLN A 47 12.32 24.81 -8.91
C GLN A 47 12.78 26.05 -9.69
N PRO A 48 14.09 26.20 -9.97
CA PRO A 48 14.61 27.34 -10.71
C PRO A 48 14.00 27.47 -12.11
N PRO A 49 13.72 28.70 -12.58
CA PRO A 49 13.30 28.91 -13.96
C PRO A 49 14.42 28.47 -14.91
N GLY A 50 14.05 27.78 -16.00
CA GLY A 50 15.00 27.25 -16.99
C GLY A 50 15.60 25.89 -16.65
N GLN A 51 15.29 25.30 -15.48
CA GLN A 51 15.65 23.92 -15.18
C GLN A 51 14.92 22.97 -16.16
N SER A 52 15.65 22.00 -16.70
CA SER A 52 15.02 20.92 -17.49
C SER A 52 14.06 20.13 -16.62
N ARG A 53 12.93 19.68 -17.19
CA ARG A 53 11.92 18.89 -16.47
C ARG A 53 12.53 17.67 -15.76
N ALA A 54 13.43 16.95 -16.43
CA ALA A 54 14.09 15.79 -15.85
C ALA A 54 15.02 16.17 -14.67
N GLY A 55 15.70 17.32 -14.75
CA GLY A 55 16.50 17.84 -13.64
C GLY A 55 15.64 18.23 -12.44
N ALA A 56 14.55 18.96 -12.69
CA ALA A 56 13.59 19.36 -11.66
C ALA A 56 13.00 18.16 -10.93
N GLN A 57 12.59 17.12 -11.66
CA GLN A 57 12.06 15.89 -11.06
C GLN A 57 13.08 15.19 -10.16
N ARG A 58 14.33 15.06 -10.61
CA ARG A 58 15.40 14.44 -9.80
C ARG A 58 15.66 15.21 -8.52
N ASN A 59 15.73 16.54 -8.60
CA ASN A 59 15.97 17.39 -7.44
C ASN A 59 14.82 17.29 -6.43
N VAL A 60 13.57 17.31 -6.90
CA VAL A 60 12.38 17.17 -6.04
C VAL A 60 12.35 15.82 -5.33
N LEU A 61 12.61 14.73 -6.06
CA LEU A 61 12.63 13.39 -5.46
C LEU A 61 13.78 13.22 -4.46
N ASP A 62 14.95 13.81 -4.73
CA ASP A 62 16.08 13.79 -3.79
C ASP A 62 15.76 14.57 -2.51
N GLU A 63 15.14 15.75 -2.64
CA GLU A 63 14.70 16.58 -1.51
C GLU A 63 13.62 15.91 -0.65
N CYS A 64 12.64 15.24 -1.29
CA CYS A 64 11.51 14.63 -0.59
C CYS A 64 11.73 13.17 -0.17
N ARG A 65 12.96 12.65 -0.31
CA ARG A 65 13.30 11.25 -0.06
C ARG A 65 12.95 10.78 1.36
N GLU A 66 13.14 11.60 2.38
CA GLU A 66 12.84 11.21 3.76
C GLU A 66 11.33 10.89 3.95
N HIS A 67 10.46 11.68 3.33
CA HIS A 67 9.00 11.46 3.39
C HIS A 67 8.61 10.19 2.61
N GLU A 68 9.26 9.95 1.47
CA GLU A 68 9.09 8.72 0.69
C GLU A 68 9.53 7.48 1.51
N ASP A 69 10.71 7.54 2.12
CA ASP A 69 11.28 6.44 2.91
C ASP A 69 10.36 6.09 4.10
N GLN A 70 9.77 7.09 4.76
CA GLN A 70 8.80 6.88 5.84
C GLN A 70 7.51 6.21 5.34
N LEU A 71 6.93 6.71 4.24
CA LEU A 71 5.74 6.13 3.63
C LEU A 71 5.98 4.68 3.19
N VAL A 72 7.11 4.40 2.53
CA VAL A 72 7.49 3.06 2.08
C VAL A 72 7.71 2.13 3.26
N ALA A 73 8.42 2.57 4.30
CA ALA A 73 8.64 1.77 5.50
C ALA A 73 7.32 1.39 6.19
N ALA A 74 6.39 2.34 6.33
CA ALA A 74 5.07 2.11 6.90
C ALA A 74 4.23 1.14 6.05
N THR A 75 4.25 1.32 4.73
CA THR A 75 3.57 0.44 3.76
C THR A 75 4.09 -0.99 3.85
N MET A 76 5.41 -1.17 3.85
CA MET A 76 6.04 -2.49 3.93
C MET A 76 5.75 -3.19 5.26
N LEU A 77 5.73 -2.42 6.35
CA LEU A 77 5.36 -2.94 7.66
C LEU A 77 3.89 -3.42 7.70
N GLU A 78 2.98 -2.69 7.06
CA GLU A 78 1.58 -3.10 6.98
C GLU A 78 1.41 -4.36 6.14
N HIS A 79 2.09 -4.46 4.99
CA HIS A 79 2.11 -5.70 4.20
C HIS A 79 2.66 -6.89 5.01
N ALA A 80 3.77 -6.71 5.72
CA ALA A 80 4.33 -7.77 6.56
C ALA A 80 3.35 -8.25 7.64
N ARG A 81 2.55 -7.34 8.22
CA ARG A 81 1.50 -7.69 9.19
C ARG A 81 0.35 -8.45 8.54
N GLN A 82 -0.11 -8.03 7.37
CA GLN A 82 -1.15 -8.71 6.61
C GLN A 82 -0.71 -10.13 6.22
N ASP A 83 0.54 -10.28 5.80
CA ASP A 83 1.14 -11.56 5.48
C ASP A 83 1.13 -12.51 6.68
N GLU A 84 1.53 -12.00 7.84
CA GLU A 84 1.56 -12.78 9.07
C GLU A 84 0.15 -13.13 9.57
N ALA A 85 -0.81 -12.21 9.45
CA ALA A 85 -2.21 -12.49 9.74
C ALA A 85 -2.78 -13.57 8.81
N ALA A 86 -2.45 -13.52 7.52
CA ALA A 86 -2.87 -14.50 6.53
C ALA A 86 -2.29 -15.90 6.84
N ARG A 87 -1.01 -15.98 7.22
CA ARG A 87 -0.37 -17.22 7.69
C ARG A 87 -1.09 -17.79 8.90
N ARG A 88 -1.39 -16.96 9.91
CA ARG A 88 -2.12 -17.40 11.11
C ARG A 88 -3.54 -17.86 10.83
N ALA A 89 -4.21 -17.28 9.85
CA ALA A 89 -5.54 -17.69 9.42
C ALA A 89 -5.54 -18.95 8.51
N GLY A 90 -4.37 -19.54 8.24
CA GLY A 90 -4.26 -20.76 7.43
C GLY A 90 -4.58 -20.56 5.95
N LEU A 91 -4.49 -19.31 5.45
CA LEU A 91 -4.73 -19.03 4.03
C LEU A 91 -3.67 -19.74 3.16
N PRO A 92 -4.09 -20.50 2.13
CA PRO A 92 -3.18 -21.33 1.36
C PRO A 92 -2.21 -20.46 0.53
N LEU A 93 -0.94 -20.85 0.53
CA LEU A 93 0.13 -20.19 -0.23
C LEU A 93 -0.19 -20.07 -1.74
N THR A 94 -1.03 -20.94 -2.27
CA THR A 94 -1.49 -20.93 -3.67
C THR A 94 -2.42 -19.76 -3.99
N ALA A 95 -3.32 -19.37 -3.07
CA ALA A 95 -4.16 -18.19 -3.24
C ALA A 95 -3.32 -16.91 -3.26
N ARG A 96 -2.25 -16.89 -2.47
CA ARG A 96 -1.27 -15.80 -2.43
C ARG A 96 -0.41 -15.73 -3.70
N ALA A 97 0.06 -16.87 -4.19
CA ALA A 97 0.78 -16.95 -5.46
C ALA A 97 -0.08 -16.45 -6.64
N GLY A 98 -1.37 -16.77 -6.63
CA GLY A 98 -2.34 -16.25 -7.60
C GLY A 98 -2.50 -14.74 -7.53
N ALA A 99 -2.63 -14.16 -6.32
CA ALA A 99 -2.75 -12.72 -6.15
C ALA A 99 -1.50 -11.96 -6.62
N TRP A 100 -0.31 -12.48 -6.33
CA TRP A 100 0.95 -11.90 -6.81
C TRP A 100 1.08 -12.00 -8.34
N ALA A 101 0.72 -13.14 -8.92
CA ALA A 101 0.72 -13.31 -10.37
C ALA A 101 -0.25 -12.32 -11.05
N ALA A 102 -1.44 -12.11 -10.46
CA ALA A 102 -2.42 -11.14 -10.94
C ALA A 102 -1.91 -9.69 -10.84
N SER A 103 -1.25 -9.32 -9.74
CA SER A 103 -0.69 -7.97 -9.59
C SER A 103 0.46 -7.70 -10.57
N VAL A 104 1.35 -8.68 -10.79
CA VAL A 104 2.42 -8.56 -11.78
C VAL A 104 1.85 -8.46 -13.20
N ALA A 105 0.83 -9.25 -13.51
CA ALA A 105 0.16 -9.16 -14.80
C ALA A 105 -0.42 -7.76 -15.04
N ALA A 106 -1.13 -7.19 -14.04
CA ALA A 106 -1.82 -5.91 -14.19
C ALA A 106 -0.89 -4.69 -14.21
N TYR A 107 0.14 -4.65 -13.35
CA TYR A 107 0.94 -3.44 -13.16
C TYR A 107 2.29 -3.47 -13.87
N VAL A 108 2.75 -4.64 -14.34
CA VAL A 108 4.05 -4.78 -15.00
C VAL A 108 3.89 -5.30 -16.42
N VAL A 109 3.20 -6.43 -16.60
CA VAL A 109 3.12 -7.08 -17.90
C VAL A 109 2.23 -6.30 -18.87
N ASP A 110 0.99 -6.00 -18.47
CA ASP A 110 -0.01 -5.38 -19.34
C ASP A 110 0.39 -3.97 -19.85
N PRO A 111 0.98 -3.10 -19.01
CA PRO A 111 1.47 -1.80 -19.50
C PRO A 111 2.63 -1.94 -20.48
N VAL A 112 3.55 -2.89 -20.25
CA VAL A 112 4.72 -3.12 -21.12
C VAL A 112 4.31 -3.72 -22.45
N THR A 113 3.39 -4.69 -22.45
CA THR A 113 2.87 -5.30 -23.69
C THR A 113 2.07 -4.28 -24.50
N SER A 114 1.25 -3.45 -23.86
CA SER A 114 0.54 -2.35 -24.51
C SER A 114 1.49 -1.37 -25.20
N TRP A 115 2.57 -0.97 -24.51
CA TRP A 115 3.59 -0.10 -25.09
C TRP A 115 4.28 -0.73 -26.29
N LEU A 116 4.69 -2.01 -26.22
CA LEU A 116 5.33 -2.72 -27.33
C LEU A 116 4.41 -2.88 -28.55
N GLN A 117 3.11 -3.05 -28.34
CA GLN A 117 2.14 -3.12 -29.44
C GLN A 117 1.85 -1.76 -30.07
N GLY A 118 1.93 -0.66 -29.30
CA GLY A 118 1.79 0.69 -29.83
C GLY A 118 2.96 1.17 -30.71
N TRP A 119 4.07 0.43 -30.74
CA TRP A 119 5.26 0.73 -31.56
C TRP A 119 5.30 -0.04 -32.89
N ARG A 120 4.31 -0.90 -33.17
CA ARG A 120 4.13 -1.63 -34.44
C ARG A 120 3.02 -0.99 -35.28
#